data_AF-A0A538IPK5-F1
#
_entry.id   AF-A0A538IPK5-F1
#
_cell.length_a   1.000
_cell.length_b   1.000
_cell.length_c   1.000
_cell.angle_alpha   90.00
_cell.angle_beta   90.00
_cell.angle_gamma   90.00
#
_symmetry.space_group_name_H-M   'P 1'
#
loop_
_entity.id
_entity.type
_entity.pdbx_description
1 polymer ?
#
loop_
_entity_poly.entity_id
_entity_poly.type
_entity_poly.pdbx_seq_one_letter_code
_entity_poly.pdbx_strand_id
1 'polypeptide(L)'
;MGRFARALAVAAMVIAVAVPAAAIPPPGAPACSVFPSNNVWHADVSKLPVNSHSSAWLSSMNASSTHLHPDFGPSGGFPYGIPYDVVS
;
A
#
# COMPACT_ATOMS: atom_id res chain seq x y z
N MET A 1 33.05 40.60 -7.67
CA MET A 1 33.08 39.76 -8.90
C MET A 1 33.76 38.43 -8.57
N GLY A 2 33.10 37.29 -8.76
CA GLY A 2 33.69 35.99 -8.40
C GLY A 2 32.87 34.75 -8.76
N ARG A 3 32.85 34.42 -10.06
CA ARG A 3 32.80 33.06 -10.65
C ARG A 3 31.60 32.15 -10.33
N PHE A 4 30.55 32.28 -11.13
CA PHE A 4 29.56 31.23 -11.37
C PHE A 4 30.18 30.12 -12.24
N ALA A 5 30.60 29.01 -11.64
CA ALA A 5 30.95 27.80 -12.39
C ALA A 5 29.67 26.99 -12.65
N ARG A 6 29.23 27.00 -13.91
CA ARG A 6 28.14 26.18 -14.43
C ARG A 6 28.61 24.72 -14.49
N ALA A 7 28.02 23.84 -13.71
CA ALA A 7 28.09 22.40 -13.93
C ALA A 7 26.72 21.95 -14.45
N LEU A 8 26.63 21.67 -15.76
CA LEU A 8 25.49 20.93 -16.32
C LEU A 8 25.67 19.46 -15.93
N ALA A 9 24.94 19.00 -14.93
CA ALA A 9 24.81 17.57 -14.65
C ALA A 9 23.76 16.97 -15.59
N VAL A 10 24.19 16.00 -16.41
CA VAL A 10 23.30 15.19 -17.26
C VAL A 10 22.50 14.27 -16.34
N ALA A 11 21.20 14.54 -16.17
CA ALA A 11 20.31 13.68 -15.42
C ALA A 11 19.95 12.45 -16.27
N ALA A 12 20.50 11.29 -15.92
CA ALA A 12 20.05 10.00 -16.46
C ALA A 12 18.65 9.72 -15.91
N MET A 13 17.64 9.73 -16.79
CA MET A 13 16.26 9.48 -16.41
C MET A 13 16.04 7.98 -16.28
N VAL A 14 16.06 7.47 -15.04
CA VAL A 14 15.64 6.10 -14.75
C VAL A 14 14.13 6.05 -14.90
N ILE A 15 13.65 5.42 -15.96
CA ILE A 15 12.22 5.13 -16.12
C ILE A 15 11.91 3.96 -15.18
N ALA A 16 11.36 4.26 -14.02
CA ALA A 16 10.80 3.26 -13.14
C ALA A 16 9.54 2.67 -13.79
N VAL A 17 9.62 1.41 -14.23
CA VAL A 17 8.44 0.67 -14.67
C VAL A 17 7.65 0.30 -13.41
N ALA A 18 6.45 0.87 -13.26
CA ALA A 18 5.55 0.50 -12.19
C ALA A 18 5.07 -0.94 -12.43
N VAL A 19 5.51 -1.88 -11.59
CA VAL A 19 4.93 -3.23 -11.56
C VAL A 19 3.59 -3.10 -10.85
N PRO A 20 2.48 -3.58 -11.46
CA PRO A 20 1.18 -3.57 -10.78
C PRO A 20 1.28 -4.42 -9.51
N ALA A 21 0.84 -3.85 -8.38
CA ALA A 21 0.74 -4.59 -7.14
C ALA A 21 -0.32 -5.69 -7.31
N ALA A 22 0.05 -6.93 -7.01
CA ALA A 22 -0.85 -8.08 -6.99
C ALA A 22 -0.93 -8.64 -5.58
N ALA A 23 -2.10 -9.13 -5.18
CA ALA A 23 -2.27 -9.81 -3.91
C ALA A 23 -1.45 -11.11 -3.89
N ILE A 24 -0.79 -11.41 -2.76
CA ILE A 24 -0.14 -12.70 -2.53
C ILE A 24 -1.24 -13.77 -2.40
N PRO A 25 -1.15 -14.90 -3.12
CA PRO A 25 -2.12 -15.98 -2.97
C PRO A 25 -2.21 -16.46 -1.51
N PRO A 26 -3.41 -16.81 -1.02
CA PRO A 26 -3.59 -17.27 0.35
C PRO A 26 -2.81 -18.57 0.59
N PRO A 27 -2.17 -18.72 1.78
CA PRO A 27 -1.53 -19.98 2.15
C PRO A 27 -2.51 -21.15 2.07
N GLY A 28 -2.12 -22.23 1.37
CA GLY A 28 -2.97 -23.42 1.19
C GLY A 28 -3.91 -23.37 -0.02
N ALA A 29 -4.01 -22.24 -0.72
CA ALA A 29 -4.77 -22.13 -1.97
C ALA A 29 -4.04 -21.24 -3.00
N PRO A 30 -2.86 -21.66 -3.49
CA PRO A 30 -2.00 -20.83 -4.35
C PRO A 30 -2.58 -20.56 -5.75
N ALA A 31 -3.57 -21.35 -6.17
CA ALA A 31 -4.30 -21.16 -7.43
C ALA A 31 -5.50 -20.21 -7.29
N CYS A 32 -5.88 -19.83 -6.07
CA CYS A 32 -7.03 -18.98 -5.81
C CYS A 32 -6.59 -17.53 -5.67
N SER A 33 -7.24 -16.63 -6.41
CA SER A 33 -7.16 -15.19 -6.16
C SER A 33 -7.91 -14.84 -4.87
N VAL A 34 -7.37 -13.93 -4.06
CA VAL A 34 -8.02 -13.44 -2.82
C VAL A 34 -9.39 -12.80 -3.13
N PHE A 35 -9.49 -12.07 -4.25
CA PHE A 35 -10.75 -11.51 -4.76
C PHE A 35 -10.93 -11.79 -6.25
N PRO A 36 -12.19 -11.84 -6.75
CA PRO A 36 -12.46 -11.83 -8.19
C PRO A 36 -11.80 -10.64 -8.90
N SER A 37 -11.49 -10.80 -10.18
CA SER A 37 -10.77 -9.77 -10.96
C SER A 37 -11.49 -8.41 -11.01
N ASN A 38 -12.82 -8.38 -10.92
CA ASN A 38 -13.66 -7.19 -10.94
C ASN A 38 -14.09 -6.68 -9.55
N ASN A 39 -13.47 -7.16 -8.48
CA ASN A 39 -13.80 -6.73 -7.12
C ASN A 39 -13.36 -5.27 -6.87
N VAL A 40 -14.13 -4.54 -6.06
CA VAL A 40 -13.82 -3.15 -5.68
C VAL A 40 -12.45 -2.98 -5.02
N TRP A 41 -11.93 -4.03 -4.36
CA TRP A 41 -10.58 -4.04 -3.80
C TRP A 41 -9.45 -3.95 -4.85
N HIS A 42 -9.75 -4.15 -6.13
CA HIS A 42 -8.82 -3.93 -7.26
C HIS A 42 -8.96 -2.56 -7.93
N ALA A 43 -9.77 -1.65 -7.38
CA ALA A 43 -9.94 -0.32 -7.96
C ALA A 43 -8.61 0.45 -7.98
N ASP A 44 -8.25 1.00 -9.14
CA ASP A 44 -7.09 1.90 -9.25
C ASP A 44 -7.40 3.25 -8.59
N VAL A 45 -6.78 3.49 -7.44
CA VAL A 45 -6.93 4.72 -6.66
C VAL A 45 -5.78 5.71 -6.86
N SER A 46 -4.80 5.40 -7.71
CA SER A 46 -3.55 6.17 -7.85
C SER A 46 -3.76 7.60 -8.35
N LYS A 47 -4.90 7.88 -8.99
CA LYS A 47 -5.26 9.19 -9.56
C LYS A 47 -6.46 9.85 -8.87
N LEU A 48 -7.01 9.23 -7.82
CA LEU A 48 -8.15 9.80 -7.11
C LEU A 48 -7.70 11.01 -6.25
N PRO A 49 -8.56 12.03 -6.09
CA PRO A 49 -8.24 13.16 -5.25
C PRO A 49 -8.12 12.70 -3.79
N VAL A 50 -7.11 13.22 -3.08
CA VAL A 50 -7.01 13.04 -1.64
C VAL A 50 -8.16 13.79 -0.96
N ASN A 51 -8.85 13.14 -0.03
CA ASN A 51 -9.95 13.75 0.71
C ASN A 51 -9.43 14.91 1.58
N SER A 52 -10.19 16.02 1.66
CA SER A 52 -9.85 17.21 2.46
C SER A 52 -9.65 16.93 3.95
N HIS A 53 -10.23 15.84 4.48
CA HIS A 53 -10.08 15.42 5.88
C HIS A 53 -8.90 14.48 6.13
N SER A 54 -8.13 14.10 5.10
CA SER A 54 -7.05 13.11 5.21
C SER A 54 -6.04 13.46 6.29
N SER A 55 -5.60 14.72 6.36
CA SER A 55 -4.65 15.19 7.37
C SER A 55 -5.19 15.07 8.80
N ALA A 56 -6.48 15.35 9.01
CA ALA A 56 -7.11 15.24 10.31
C ALA A 56 -7.16 13.79 10.79
N TRP A 57 -7.52 12.85 9.90
CA TRP A 57 -7.53 11.42 10.23
C TRP A 57 -6.13 10.89 10.54
N LEU A 58 -5.14 11.22 9.70
CA LEU A 58 -3.74 10.82 9.94
C LEU A 58 -3.22 11.37 11.28
N SER A 59 -3.57 12.62 11.62
CA SER A 59 -3.22 13.21 12.91
C SER A 59 -3.89 12.48 14.07
N SER A 60 -5.17 12.11 13.96
CA SER A 60 -5.88 11.39 15.03
C SER A 60 -5.30 10.01 15.34
N MET A 61 -4.61 9.40 14.36
CA MET A 61 -3.94 8.11 14.50
C MET A 61 -2.46 8.23 14.89
N ASN A 62 -1.94 9.46 15.09
CA ASN A 62 -0.51 9.73 15.26
C ASN A 62 0.35 9.12 14.13
N ALA A 63 -0.14 9.17 12.88
CA ALA A 63 0.45 8.43 11.75
C ALA A 63 1.92 8.80 11.43
N SER A 64 2.42 9.95 11.91
CA SER A 64 3.82 10.36 11.74
C SER A 64 4.79 9.65 12.68
N SER A 65 4.31 9.07 13.77
CA SER A 65 5.14 8.47 14.83
C SER A 65 4.69 7.08 15.26
N THR A 66 3.45 6.72 14.98
CA THR A 66 2.87 5.42 15.32
C THR A 66 2.87 4.51 14.09
N HIS A 67 3.50 3.34 14.25
CA HIS A 67 3.32 2.22 13.32
C HIS A 67 1.98 1.56 13.68
N LEU A 68 0.94 1.86 12.92
CA LEU A 68 -0.36 1.23 13.11
C LEU A 68 -0.25 -0.24 12.72
N HIS A 69 -0.43 -1.13 13.69
CA HIS A 69 -0.66 -2.54 13.44
C HIS A 69 -2.17 -2.73 13.26
N PRO A 70 -2.66 -3.17 12.10
CA PRO A 70 -4.06 -3.56 11.98
C PRO A 70 -4.25 -4.88 12.74
N ASP A 71 -4.51 -4.75 14.05
CA ASP A 71 -4.78 -5.87 14.95
C ASP A 71 -6.16 -6.47 14.63
N PHE A 72 -6.20 -7.38 13.66
CA PHE A 72 -7.37 -8.25 13.46
C PHE A 72 -7.14 -9.53 14.29
N GLY A 73 -7.62 -9.59 15.53
CA GLY A 73 -7.59 -10.83 16.33
C GLY A 73 -7.47 -10.59 17.84
N PRO A 74 -7.91 -11.56 18.67
CA PRO A 74 -7.85 -11.42 20.13
C PRO A 74 -6.42 -11.58 20.65
N SER A 75 -6.03 -10.73 21.59
CA SER A 75 -4.81 -10.94 22.39
C SER A 75 -5.06 -12.07 23.39
N GLY A 76 -4.88 -13.34 22.97
CA GLY A 76 -5.19 -14.45 23.88
C GLY A 76 -5.34 -15.86 23.31
N GLY A 77 -4.66 -16.25 22.23
CA GLY A 77 -4.51 -17.67 21.88
C GLY A 77 -4.93 -18.10 20.46
N PHE A 78 -5.26 -17.15 19.59
CA PHE A 78 -5.44 -17.40 18.15
C PHE A 78 -4.48 -16.50 17.36
N PRO A 79 -4.00 -16.93 16.18
CA PRO A 79 -3.14 -16.08 15.36
C PRO A 79 -3.90 -14.82 14.91
N TYR A 80 -3.21 -13.68 14.95
CA TYR A 80 -3.70 -12.44 14.32
C TYR A 80 -3.96 -12.66 12.82
N GLY A 81 -5.12 -12.22 12.34
CA GLY A 81 -5.57 -12.29 10.96
C GLY A 81 -7.10 -12.15 10.82
N ILE A 82 -7.56 -11.93 9.58
CA ILE A 82 -8.98 -12.04 9.22
C ILE A 82 -9.24 -13.50 8.81
N PRO A 83 -10.14 -14.24 9.50
CA PRO A 83 -10.50 -15.60 9.09
C PRO A 83 -11.10 -15.63 7.69
N TYR A 84 -10.78 -16.65 6.91
CA TYR A 84 -11.40 -16.91 5.61
C TYR A 84 -11.66 -18.41 5.44
N ASP A 85 -12.78 -18.73 4.79
CA ASP A 85 -13.10 -20.09 4.39
C ASP A 85 -12.66 -20.32 2.95
N VAL A 86 -12.07 -21.49 2.68
CA VAL A 86 -11.80 -21.95 1.32
C VAL A 86 -12.97 -22.83 0.89
N VAL A 87 -13.73 -22.41 -0.13
CA VAL A 87 -14.87 -23.14 -0.70
C VAL A 87 -14.58 -23.54 -2.14
N SER A 88 -15.04 -24.73 -2.55
CA SER A 88 -14.87 -25.32 -3.89
C SER A 88 -16.17 -25.35 -4.67
#